data_AF-A0A962NCJ0-F1
#
_entry.id   AF-A0A962NCJ0-F1
#
_cell.length_a   1.000
_cell.length_b   1.000
_cell.length_c   1.000
_cell.angle_alpha   90.00
_cell.angle_beta   90.00
_cell.angle_gamma   90.00
#
_symmetry.space_group_name_H-M   'P 1'
#
loop_
_entity.id
_entity.type
_entity.pdbx_description
1 polymer ?
#
loop_
_entity_poly.entity_id
_entity_poly.type
_entity_poly.pdbx_seq_one_letter_code
_entity_poly.pdbx_strand_id
1 'polypeptide(L)'
;IAGYHQFHAVNAAVEETVRASGMAGGDGSLAEGKGRYWSGRMHGGKPGDRRAGVVWHTQGSGKSLSMLFFAARVVRHPLMRNPTLVVLTDRNDLDDQLYGQFQRCADLLGQTPVQASSREHLRELLNRASGGVVFTTIHKFAALTPSPLPSPTGRGGRSHYRGGFDFSGLKERARELRKNQTPAEEILWELLRSRQLNGAKFRRQHQIGDYVCDFYCADAELAVECDGASHSTPEAVAHDKKRDAYLVSRGVRVLRFPNRAVLDETTHVLEQICALLPSTPGRGAGGEGNVERDGRMEMLSDRSNIVVIADEAHRSQYGFGGRVNARGEMSYGFASNLRDALPNASFIGFTGTPIEQDDVNTPAVFGHYIDVYDISRAVE
;
A
#
# COMPACT_ATOMS: atom_id res chain seq x y z
N ILE A 1 -23.98 11.50 -17.97
CA ILE A 1 -24.16 12.83 -17.38
C ILE A 1 -23.64 12.73 -15.95
N ALA A 2 -22.65 13.53 -15.57
CA ALA A 2 -22.14 13.55 -14.20
C ALA A 2 -23.19 14.20 -13.27
N GLY A 3 -23.30 13.69 -12.05
CA GLY A 3 -24.12 14.33 -11.01
C GLY A 3 -23.63 15.74 -10.72
N TYR A 4 -24.54 16.62 -10.29
CA TYR A 4 -24.22 18.02 -9.99
C TYR A 4 -23.13 18.16 -8.92
N HIS A 5 -23.12 17.29 -7.90
CA HIS A 5 -22.06 17.24 -6.88
C HIS A 5 -20.71 16.85 -7.47
N GLN A 6 -20.67 15.92 -8.42
CA GLN A 6 -19.43 15.49 -9.06
C GLN A 6 -18.80 16.63 -9.88
N PHE A 7 -19.61 17.42 -10.56
CA PHE A 7 -19.12 18.58 -11.34
C PHE A 7 -18.38 19.59 -10.45
N HIS A 8 -19.01 20.00 -9.35
CA HIS A 8 -18.45 20.98 -8.42
C HIS A 8 -17.25 20.45 -7.65
N ALA A 9 -17.33 19.22 -7.14
CA ALA A 9 -16.21 18.57 -6.46
C ALA A 9 -14.99 18.46 -7.38
N VAL A 10 -15.19 18.10 -8.65
CA VAL A 10 -14.10 17.96 -9.63
C VAL A 10 -13.52 19.32 -10.03
N ASN A 11 -14.31 20.39 -10.12
CA ASN A 11 -13.79 21.76 -10.30
C ASN A 11 -12.88 22.18 -9.14
N ALA A 12 -13.40 22.09 -7.91
CA ALA A 12 -12.63 22.44 -6.72
C ALA A 12 -11.34 21.59 -6.60
N ALA A 13 -11.44 20.29 -6.85
CA ALA A 13 -10.29 19.38 -6.83
C ALA A 13 -9.20 19.77 -7.84
N VAL A 14 -9.56 20.11 -9.08
CA VAL A 14 -8.60 20.53 -10.11
C VAL A 14 -7.91 21.83 -9.70
N GLU A 15 -8.66 22.84 -9.28
CA GLU A 15 -8.11 24.13 -8.86
C GLU A 15 -7.17 24.00 -7.68
N GLU A 16 -7.58 23.23 -6.66
CA GLU A 16 -6.77 23.02 -5.46
C GLU A 16 -5.54 22.15 -5.74
N THR A 17 -5.59 21.24 -6.71
CA THR A 17 -4.42 20.49 -7.18
C THR A 17 -3.41 21.41 -7.86
N VAL A 18 -3.87 22.31 -8.72
CA VAL A 18 -3.00 23.30 -9.37
C VAL A 18 -2.39 24.24 -8.33
N ARG A 19 -3.18 24.72 -7.34
CA ARG A 19 -2.67 25.49 -6.20
C ARG A 19 -1.61 24.71 -5.42
N ALA A 20 -1.91 23.49 -4.99
CA ALA A 20 -1.03 22.65 -4.19
C ALA A 20 0.29 22.33 -4.91
N SER A 21 0.25 22.23 -6.25
CA SER A 21 1.44 22.00 -7.06
C SER A 21 2.38 23.20 -7.15
N GLY A 22 1.89 24.40 -6.82
CA GLY A 22 2.65 25.64 -6.99
C GLY A 22 2.91 26.00 -8.46
N MET A 23 2.25 25.33 -9.41
CA MET A 23 2.38 25.59 -10.84
C MET A 23 1.40 26.64 -11.37
N ALA A 24 0.49 27.13 -10.52
CA ALA A 24 -0.18 28.40 -10.76
C ALA A 24 0.85 29.53 -10.76
N GLY A 25 1.04 30.19 -11.90
CA GLY A 25 1.66 31.52 -11.91
C GLY A 25 0.87 32.45 -10.99
N GLY A 26 1.55 33.42 -10.38
CA GLY A 26 1.02 34.25 -9.28
C GLY A 26 -0.19 35.15 -9.57
N ASP A 27 -0.99 34.87 -10.59
CA ASP A 27 -2.18 35.63 -10.93
C ASP A 27 -3.29 34.70 -11.47
N GLY A 28 -4.51 34.88 -10.96
CA GLY A 28 -5.68 34.12 -11.39
C GLY A 28 -6.51 33.51 -10.27
N SER A 29 -6.96 34.32 -9.31
CA SER A 29 -8.14 33.94 -8.52
C SER A 29 -9.39 34.13 -9.38
N LEU A 30 -9.89 33.06 -10.00
CA LEU A 30 -11.30 33.02 -10.40
C LEU A 30 -12.09 32.53 -9.20
N ALA A 31 -12.83 33.45 -8.58
CA ALA A 31 -13.74 33.12 -7.50
C ALA A 31 -15.07 32.67 -8.11
N GLU A 32 -15.35 31.37 -8.12
CA GLU A 32 -16.74 30.92 -8.25
C GLU A 32 -17.46 31.14 -6.92
N GLY A 33 -18.66 31.75 -6.99
CA GLY A 33 -19.49 32.04 -5.83
C GLY A 33 -19.97 30.76 -5.16
N LYS A 34 -20.22 30.84 -3.84
CA LYS A 34 -20.75 29.73 -3.03
C LYS A 34 -22.04 29.18 -3.67
N GLY A 35 -21.91 28.05 -4.37
CA GLY A 35 -23.05 27.26 -4.82
C GLY A 35 -23.78 26.65 -3.62
N ARG A 36 -24.95 26.06 -3.90
CA ARG A 36 -25.83 25.41 -2.89
C ARG A 36 -25.18 24.20 -2.18
N TYR A 37 -24.02 23.75 -2.66
CA TYR A 37 -23.23 22.62 -2.17
C TYR A 37 -21.89 23.16 -1.65
N TRP A 38 -21.38 22.61 -0.55
CA TRP A 38 -20.12 23.08 0.05
C TRP A 38 -18.93 22.54 -0.75
N SER A 39 -18.69 23.11 -1.92
CA SER A 39 -17.49 22.95 -2.74
C SER A 39 -16.71 24.27 -2.73
N GLY A 40 -15.42 24.24 -2.42
CA GLY A 40 -14.64 25.47 -2.40
C GLY A 40 -13.16 25.26 -2.11
N ARG A 41 -12.44 26.38 -1.91
CA ARG A 41 -11.02 26.34 -1.58
C ARG A 41 -10.77 25.56 -0.31
N MET A 42 -9.67 24.80 -0.29
CA MET A 42 -9.23 24.10 0.89
C MET A 42 -8.92 25.11 2.00
N HIS A 43 -9.53 24.91 3.17
CA HIS A 43 -9.25 25.74 4.32
C HIS A 43 -7.75 25.72 4.66
N GLY A 44 -7.11 26.88 4.80
CA GLY A 44 -5.69 26.99 5.11
C GLY A 44 -4.71 26.59 4.00
N GLY A 45 -5.20 26.32 2.78
CA GLY A 45 -4.35 25.95 1.65
C GLY A 45 -3.45 27.08 1.16
N LYS A 46 -2.17 26.79 0.94
CA LYS A 46 -1.18 27.74 0.40
C LYS A 46 -0.63 27.27 -0.95
N PRO A 47 -0.28 28.16 -1.89
CA PRO A 47 0.38 27.75 -3.12
C PRO A 47 1.63 26.90 -2.83
N GLY A 48 1.76 25.76 -3.50
CA GLY A 48 2.92 24.87 -3.37
C GLY A 48 2.96 24.01 -2.10
N ASP A 49 1.91 24.03 -1.26
CA ASP A 49 1.89 23.26 0.00
C ASP A 49 1.63 21.76 -0.15
N ARG A 50 1.54 21.27 -1.40
CA ARG A 50 1.42 19.86 -1.76
C ARG A 50 0.15 19.16 -1.23
N ARG A 51 -0.82 19.91 -0.72
CA ARG A 51 -2.07 19.41 -0.13
C ARG A 51 -3.24 19.99 -0.90
N ALA A 52 -3.86 19.18 -1.76
CA ALA A 52 -4.99 19.60 -2.59
C ALA A 52 -6.34 19.46 -1.87
N GLY A 53 -6.39 18.74 -0.76
CA GLY A 53 -7.57 18.52 0.06
C GLY A 53 -8.18 17.14 -0.10
N VAL A 54 -9.35 16.99 0.51
CA VAL A 54 -10.12 15.74 0.51
C VAL A 54 -11.52 15.97 -0.04
N VAL A 55 -11.95 15.08 -0.94
CA VAL A 55 -13.33 14.95 -1.41
C VAL A 55 -13.99 13.80 -0.65
N TRP A 56 -15.00 14.09 0.16
CA TRP A 56 -15.78 13.06 0.85
C TRP A 56 -17.11 12.85 0.13
N HIS A 57 -17.22 11.75 -0.60
CA HIS A 57 -18.42 11.36 -1.33
C HIS A 57 -18.89 10.00 -0.82
N THR A 58 -20.10 9.93 -0.25
CA THR A 58 -20.66 8.71 0.34
C THR A 58 -20.57 7.51 -0.62
N GLN A 59 -20.41 6.31 -0.08
CA GLN A 59 -20.29 5.10 -0.88
C GLN A 59 -21.50 4.94 -1.82
N GLY A 60 -21.25 4.57 -3.08
CA GLY A 60 -22.29 4.45 -4.10
C GLY A 60 -22.65 5.76 -4.84
N SER A 61 -22.16 6.92 -4.40
CA SER A 61 -22.44 8.22 -5.05
C SER A 61 -21.67 8.51 -6.36
N GLY A 62 -20.89 7.53 -6.84
CA GLY A 62 -20.09 7.67 -8.07
C GLY A 62 -18.68 8.24 -7.87
N LYS A 63 -18.07 8.10 -6.68
CA LYS A 63 -16.70 8.55 -6.37
C LYS A 63 -15.66 8.19 -7.44
N SER A 64 -15.69 6.95 -7.94
CA SER A 64 -14.73 6.51 -8.96
C SER A 64 -14.87 7.24 -10.30
N LEU A 65 -16.10 7.66 -10.66
CA LEU A 65 -16.33 8.55 -11.81
C LEU A 65 -15.82 9.96 -11.54
N SER A 66 -16.00 10.48 -10.32
CA SER A 66 -15.43 11.77 -9.91
C SER A 66 -13.90 11.76 -10.05
N MET A 67 -13.23 10.69 -9.61
CA MET A 67 -11.78 10.49 -9.78
C MET A 67 -11.36 10.44 -11.24
N LEU A 68 -12.12 9.74 -12.10
CA LEU A 68 -11.87 9.68 -13.54
C LEU A 68 -11.99 11.06 -14.20
N PHE A 69 -13.05 11.81 -13.91
CA PHE A 69 -13.23 13.16 -14.44
C PHE A 69 -12.15 14.13 -13.95
N PHE A 70 -11.78 14.03 -12.68
CA PHE A 70 -10.66 14.76 -12.12
C PHE A 70 -9.35 14.44 -12.87
N ALA A 71 -9.01 13.16 -13.02
CA ALA A 71 -7.81 12.72 -13.73
C ALA A 71 -7.78 13.24 -15.18
N ALA A 72 -8.88 13.09 -15.91
CA ALA A 72 -9.03 13.55 -17.28
C ALA A 72 -8.83 15.08 -17.44
N ARG A 73 -9.21 15.86 -16.42
CA ARG A 73 -9.02 17.31 -16.42
C ARG A 73 -7.61 17.71 -16.04
N VAL A 74 -7.02 17.07 -15.03
CA VAL A 74 -5.64 17.37 -14.59
C VAL A 74 -4.63 17.04 -15.69
N VAL A 75 -4.77 15.90 -16.37
CA VAL A 75 -3.90 15.51 -17.50
C VAL A 75 -3.89 16.57 -18.60
N ARG A 76 -5.05 17.17 -18.89
CA ARG A 76 -5.21 18.19 -19.94
C ARG A 76 -4.95 19.61 -19.47
N HIS A 77 -4.71 19.82 -18.17
CA HIS A 77 -4.61 21.16 -17.63
C HIS A 77 -3.30 21.83 -18.10
N PRO A 78 -3.35 23.01 -18.75
CA PRO A 78 -2.15 23.63 -19.36
C PRO A 78 -1.02 23.89 -18.35
N LEU A 79 -1.38 24.34 -17.15
CA LEU A 79 -0.41 24.59 -16.07
C LEU A 79 0.23 23.31 -15.53
N MET A 80 -0.40 22.15 -15.73
CA MET A 80 0.11 20.87 -15.22
C MET A 80 1.20 20.25 -16.10
N ARG A 81 1.45 20.81 -17.29
CA ARG A 81 2.58 20.45 -18.18
C ARG A 81 2.74 18.93 -18.36
N ASN A 82 1.67 18.27 -18.81
CA ASN A 82 1.62 16.82 -19.00
C ASN A 82 2.01 16.04 -17.72
N PRO A 83 1.18 16.09 -16.66
CA PRO A 83 1.51 15.54 -15.36
C PRO A 83 1.53 14.01 -15.36
N THR A 84 2.17 13.43 -14.34
CA THR A 84 1.99 12.01 -13.99
C THR A 84 0.98 11.92 -12.86
N LEU A 85 -0.10 11.18 -13.07
CA LEU A 85 -1.07 10.83 -12.04
C LEU A 85 -0.71 9.47 -11.45
N VAL A 86 -0.63 9.39 -10.12
CA VAL A 86 -0.44 8.14 -9.38
C VAL A 86 -1.72 7.88 -8.60
N VAL A 87 -2.53 6.94 -9.08
CA VAL A 87 -3.74 6.49 -8.38
C VAL A 87 -3.32 5.42 -7.38
N LEU A 88 -3.55 5.72 -6.10
CA LEU A 88 -3.21 4.87 -4.97
C LEU A 88 -4.43 4.21 -4.39
N THR A 89 -4.35 2.91 -4.24
CA THR A 89 -5.35 2.09 -3.58
C THR A 89 -4.71 1.28 -2.45
N ASP A 90 -5.53 0.90 -1.47
CA ASP A 90 -5.11 0.08 -0.34
C ASP A 90 -5.00 -1.41 -0.73
N ARG A 91 -5.87 -1.86 -1.64
CA ARG A 91 -5.99 -3.27 -2.01
C ARG A 91 -5.89 -3.50 -3.51
N ASN A 92 -5.31 -4.64 -3.88
CA ASN A 92 -5.18 -5.04 -5.28
C ASN A 92 -6.54 -5.23 -5.98
N ASP A 93 -7.57 -5.73 -5.29
CA ASP A 93 -8.91 -5.93 -5.86
C ASP A 93 -9.63 -4.60 -6.14
N LEU A 94 -9.49 -3.63 -5.23
CA LEU A 94 -9.95 -2.26 -5.45
C LEU A 94 -9.17 -1.57 -6.57
N ASP A 95 -7.86 -1.81 -6.63
CA ASP A 95 -7.00 -1.34 -7.72
C ASP A 95 -7.50 -1.86 -9.07
N ASP A 96 -7.76 -3.16 -9.19
CA ASP A 96 -8.22 -3.80 -10.43
C ASP A 96 -9.58 -3.25 -10.89
N GLN A 97 -10.50 -3.03 -9.95
CA GLN A 97 -11.81 -2.45 -10.26
C GLN A 97 -11.70 -1.02 -10.79
N LEU A 98 -10.93 -0.17 -10.11
CA LEU A 98 -10.75 1.23 -10.48
C LEU A 98 -9.94 1.36 -11.77
N TYR A 99 -8.86 0.57 -11.90
CA TYR A 99 -8.05 0.47 -13.10
C TYR A 99 -8.89 0.07 -14.31
N GLY A 100 -9.72 -0.97 -14.17
CA GLY A 100 -10.62 -1.42 -15.25
C GLY A 100 -11.60 -0.33 -15.70
N GLN A 101 -12.08 0.52 -14.79
CA GLN A 101 -12.91 1.68 -15.14
C GLN A 101 -12.12 2.73 -15.93
N PHE A 102 -10.91 3.07 -15.49
CA PHE A 102 -10.07 4.05 -16.18
C PHE A 102 -9.61 3.55 -17.56
N GLN A 103 -9.27 2.27 -17.68
CA GLN A 103 -8.86 1.66 -18.93
C GLN A 103 -9.98 1.70 -19.98
N ARG A 104 -11.24 1.43 -19.58
CA ARG A 104 -12.41 1.56 -20.46
C ARG A 104 -12.67 3.00 -20.91
N CYS A 105 -12.09 3.97 -20.25
CA CYS A 105 -12.23 5.39 -20.55
C CYS A 105 -10.89 6.03 -20.95
N ALA A 106 -9.96 5.26 -21.52
CA ALA A 106 -8.65 5.76 -21.96
C ALA A 106 -8.76 6.94 -22.94
N ASP A 107 -9.77 6.96 -23.82
CA ASP A 107 -10.05 8.09 -24.73
C ASP A 107 -10.33 9.38 -23.96
N LEU A 108 -11.03 9.29 -22.83
CA LEU A 108 -11.29 10.42 -21.95
C LEU A 108 -10.02 10.89 -21.25
N LEU A 109 -9.00 10.04 -21.07
CA LEU A 109 -7.70 10.42 -20.53
C LEU A 109 -6.73 10.90 -21.61
N GLY A 110 -6.95 10.53 -22.87
CA GLY A 110 -6.02 10.75 -23.98
C GLY A 110 -4.76 9.87 -23.89
N GLN A 111 -4.76 8.89 -22.99
CA GLN A 111 -3.63 7.99 -22.72
C GLN A 111 -4.14 6.72 -22.04
N THR A 112 -3.45 5.62 -22.25
CA THR A 112 -3.77 4.35 -21.61
C THR A 112 -3.17 4.31 -20.20
N PRO A 113 -4.00 4.12 -19.15
CA PRO A 113 -3.50 3.88 -17.79
C PRO A 113 -2.62 2.63 -17.72
N VAL A 114 -1.65 2.62 -16.81
CA VAL A 114 -0.76 1.46 -16.58
C VAL A 114 -0.79 1.08 -15.11
N GLN A 115 -0.94 -0.20 -14.81
CA GLN A 115 -0.87 -0.73 -13.45
C GLN A 115 0.55 -1.19 -13.13
N ALA A 116 1.13 -0.70 -12.04
CA ALA A 116 2.45 -1.08 -11.60
C ALA A 116 2.41 -2.48 -10.96
N SER A 117 3.06 -3.43 -11.61
CA SER A 117 3.13 -4.83 -11.16
C SER A 117 4.18 -5.09 -10.07
N SER A 118 5.21 -4.25 -9.98
CA SER A 118 6.25 -4.34 -8.95
C SER A 118 6.77 -2.95 -8.56
N ARG A 119 7.65 -2.91 -7.57
CA ARG A 119 8.29 -1.68 -7.09
C ARG A 119 9.27 -1.13 -8.13
N GLU A 120 10.00 -2.02 -8.78
CA GLU A 120 10.92 -1.73 -9.88
C GLU A 120 10.14 -1.18 -11.07
N HIS A 121 9.03 -1.82 -11.44
CA HIS A 121 8.16 -1.32 -12.51
C HIS A 121 7.56 0.05 -12.15
N LEU A 122 7.12 0.27 -10.90
CA LEU A 122 6.65 1.59 -10.45
C LEU A 122 7.74 2.66 -10.61
N ARG A 123 8.99 2.35 -10.23
CA ARG A 123 10.14 3.24 -10.39
C ARG A 123 10.38 3.59 -11.86
N GLU A 124 10.36 2.60 -12.74
CA GLU A 124 10.46 2.82 -14.19
C GLU A 124 9.35 3.74 -14.69
N LEU A 125 8.10 3.51 -14.28
CA LEU A 125 6.94 4.29 -14.72
C LEU A 125 7.01 5.75 -14.27
N LEU A 126 7.56 6.03 -13.08
CA LEU A 126 7.69 7.36 -12.50
C LEU A 126 8.91 8.15 -13.01
N ASN A 127 9.95 7.44 -13.48
CA ASN A 127 11.17 8.07 -14.01
C ASN A 127 11.09 8.39 -15.52
N ARG A 128 9.91 8.27 -16.14
CA ARG A 128 9.70 8.61 -17.56
C ARG A 128 9.65 10.12 -17.78
N ALA A 129 10.15 10.56 -18.94
CA ALA A 129 10.11 11.97 -19.36
C ALA A 129 8.69 12.47 -19.69
N SER A 130 7.78 11.58 -20.09
CA SER A 130 6.38 11.90 -20.35
C SER A 130 5.51 11.72 -19.10
N GLY A 131 4.40 12.47 -19.05
CA GLY A 131 3.29 12.21 -18.14
C GLY A 131 2.67 10.82 -18.33
N GLY A 132 1.72 10.47 -17.47
CA GLY A 132 1.19 9.12 -17.39
C GLY A 132 0.02 9.03 -16.41
N VAL A 133 -0.85 8.01 -16.54
CA VAL A 133 -1.73 7.57 -15.45
C VAL A 133 -1.23 6.22 -14.95
N VAL A 134 -0.78 6.17 -13.70
CA VAL A 134 -0.20 4.99 -13.08
C VAL A 134 -1.06 4.55 -11.91
N PHE A 135 -1.47 3.28 -11.92
CA PHE A 135 -2.18 2.62 -10.82
C PHE A 135 -1.18 1.83 -9.98
N THR A 136 -1.28 1.93 -8.66
CA THR A 136 -0.46 1.13 -7.76
C THR A 136 -1.09 1.07 -6.37
N THR A 137 -0.65 0.08 -5.61
CA THR A 137 -1.00 -0.06 -4.20
C THR A 137 0.01 0.62 -3.29
N ILE A 138 -0.46 1.06 -2.12
CA ILE A 138 0.36 1.77 -1.11
C ILE A 138 1.56 0.93 -0.63
N HIS A 139 1.43 -0.40 -0.60
CA HIS A 139 2.49 -1.31 -0.16
C HIS A 139 3.76 -1.24 -1.01
N LYS A 140 3.67 -0.80 -2.27
CA LYS A 140 4.86 -0.63 -3.15
C LYS A 140 5.77 0.53 -2.71
N PHE A 141 5.31 1.34 -1.76
CA PHE A 141 6.06 2.40 -1.09
C PHE A 141 6.57 2.00 0.31
N ALA A 142 6.47 0.74 0.76
CA ALA A 142 7.11 0.30 2.01
C ALA A 142 8.63 0.59 1.99
N ALA A 143 9.31 0.92 3.08
CA ALA A 143 10.78 1.14 3.02
C ALA A 143 11.53 -0.04 2.36
N LEU A 144 12.48 0.25 1.47
CA LEU A 144 13.41 -0.74 0.91
C LEU A 144 14.66 -0.78 1.79
N THR A 145 14.81 -1.82 2.60
CA THR A 145 16.15 -2.26 3.02
C THR A 145 16.74 -3.15 1.92
N PRO A 146 18.01 -2.96 1.52
CA PRO A 146 18.59 -3.70 0.41
C PRO A 146 18.54 -5.21 0.67
N SER A 147 18.02 -5.94 -0.32
CA SER A 147 18.06 -7.40 -0.38
C SER A 147 19.51 -7.86 -0.51
N PRO A 148 20.00 -8.81 0.31
CA PRO A 148 21.29 -9.40 0.03
C PRO A 148 21.23 -10.16 -1.30
N LEU A 149 22.27 -10.00 -2.11
CA LEU A 149 22.56 -10.86 -3.27
C LEU A 149 22.33 -12.35 -2.91
N PRO A 150 21.94 -13.20 -3.88
CA PRO A 150 21.67 -14.61 -3.63
C PRO A 150 22.84 -15.22 -2.84
N SER A 151 22.51 -15.89 -1.73
CA SER A 151 23.49 -16.55 -0.87
C SER A 151 24.46 -17.39 -1.73
N PRO A 152 25.78 -17.32 -1.48
CA PRO A 152 26.74 -18.13 -2.20
C PRO A 152 26.32 -19.60 -2.10
N THR A 153 26.27 -20.25 -3.25
CA THR A 153 26.13 -21.69 -3.35
C THR A 153 27.21 -22.39 -2.52
N GLY A 154 26.80 -22.90 -1.35
CA GLY A 154 27.34 -24.06 -0.64
C GLY A 154 28.77 -23.99 -0.07
N ARG A 155 28.89 -24.10 1.27
CA ARG A 155 29.66 -25.17 1.96
C ARG A 155 29.69 -24.93 3.48
N GLY A 156 29.23 -25.95 4.23
CA GLY A 156 29.80 -26.35 5.52
C GLY A 156 29.26 -25.69 6.79
N GLY A 157 28.65 -26.51 7.66
CA GLY A 157 28.90 -26.40 9.09
C GLY A 157 27.83 -25.77 9.99
N ARG A 158 26.59 -26.28 9.94
CA ARG A 158 25.70 -26.51 11.11
C ARG A 158 24.40 -27.14 10.61
N SER A 159 23.84 -28.04 11.41
CA SER A 159 22.74 -28.94 11.08
C SER A 159 21.43 -28.21 10.73
N HIS A 160 21.37 -27.57 9.57
CA HIS A 160 20.11 -27.12 8.99
C HIS A 160 19.39 -28.35 8.44
N TYR A 161 18.23 -28.64 9.02
CA TYR A 161 17.27 -29.60 8.51
C TYR A 161 16.93 -29.27 7.05
N ARG A 162 17.68 -29.86 6.11
CA ARG A 162 17.23 -30.05 4.73
C ARG A 162 16.08 -31.05 4.81
N GLY A 163 14.85 -30.55 4.69
CA GLY A 163 13.64 -31.35 4.59
C GLY A 163 13.81 -32.43 3.51
N GLY A 164 14.05 -33.65 3.96
CA GLY A 164 14.49 -34.76 3.11
C GLY A 164 14.32 -36.12 3.76
N PHE A 165 13.37 -36.27 4.68
CA PHE A 165 12.88 -37.58 5.11
C PHE A 165 11.39 -37.65 4.83
N ASP A 166 11.01 -38.59 3.96
CA ASP A 166 9.64 -38.91 3.57
C ASP A 166 9.10 -39.95 4.55
N PHE A 167 8.36 -39.53 5.57
CA PHE A 167 7.83 -40.46 6.57
C PHE A 167 6.30 -40.41 6.74
N SER A 168 5.54 -39.70 5.90
CA SER A 168 4.13 -39.46 6.26
C SER A 168 3.15 -39.01 5.15
N GLY A 169 3.51 -38.99 3.86
CA GLY A 169 2.60 -38.51 2.79
C GLY A 169 2.29 -37.00 2.84
N LEU A 170 2.84 -36.27 3.81
CA LEU A 170 2.65 -34.83 4.02
C LEU A 170 3.19 -33.96 2.88
N LYS A 171 4.10 -34.49 2.06
CA LYS A 171 4.59 -33.83 0.84
C LYS A 171 3.50 -33.75 -0.24
N GLU A 172 2.65 -34.77 -0.34
CA GLU A 172 1.50 -34.81 -1.24
C GLU A 172 0.41 -33.87 -0.73
N ARG A 173 0.12 -33.94 0.58
CA ARG A 173 -0.77 -32.97 1.26
C ARG A 173 -0.32 -31.53 1.03
N ALA A 174 0.97 -31.21 1.16
CA ALA A 174 1.48 -29.86 0.87
C ALA A 174 1.36 -29.46 -0.62
N ARG A 175 1.33 -30.42 -1.56
CA ARG A 175 1.06 -30.13 -2.98
C ARG A 175 -0.43 -29.87 -3.21
N GLU A 176 -1.31 -30.62 -2.55
CA GLU A 176 -2.76 -30.39 -2.61
C GLU A 176 -3.15 -29.05 -1.99
N LEU A 177 -2.59 -28.71 -0.82
CA LEU A 177 -2.82 -27.41 -0.18
C LEU A 177 -2.37 -26.24 -1.07
N ARG A 178 -1.31 -26.40 -1.88
CA ARG A 178 -0.92 -25.37 -2.87
C ARG A 178 -1.94 -25.21 -4.00
N LYS A 179 -2.73 -26.24 -4.31
CA LYS A 179 -3.80 -26.15 -5.32
C LYS A 179 -5.09 -25.56 -4.74
N ASN A 180 -5.36 -25.81 -3.46
CA ASN A 180 -6.61 -25.45 -2.79
C ASN A 180 -6.39 -24.37 -1.70
N GLN A 181 -5.76 -23.25 -2.07
CA GLN A 181 -5.48 -22.14 -1.14
C GLN A 181 -6.75 -21.37 -0.81
N THR A 182 -6.82 -20.82 0.41
CA THR A 182 -7.82 -19.79 0.72
C THR A 182 -7.45 -18.45 0.04
N PRO A 183 -8.43 -17.55 -0.20
CA PRO A 183 -8.13 -16.21 -0.73
C PRO A 183 -7.14 -15.41 0.13
N ALA A 184 -7.17 -15.62 1.45
CA ALA A 184 -6.24 -15.03 2.40
C ALA A 184 -4.80 -15.53 2.15
N GLU A 185 -4.60 -16.85 2.00
CA GLU A 185 -3.29 -17.41 1.64
C GLU A 185 -2.80 -16.89 0.28
N GLU A 186 -3.68 -16.78 -0.71
CA GLU A 186 -3.30 -16.32 -2.04
C GLU A 186 -2.79 -14.87 -2.01
N ILE A 187 -3.53 -13.96 -1.38
CA ILE A 187 -3.15 -12.55 -1.22
C ILE A 187 -1.84 -12.44 -0.42
N LEU A 188 -1.74 -13.15 0.71
CA LEU A 188 -0.54 -13.07 1.54
C LEU A 188 0.67 -13.67 0.82
N TRP A 189 0.50 -14.71 0.01
CA TRP A 189 1.57 -15.27 -0.80
C TRP A 189 2.12 -14.27 -1.81
N GLU A 190 1.26 -13.53 -2.51
CA GLU A 190 1.69 -12.50 -3.47
C GLU A 190 2.51 -11.39 -2.80
N LEU A 191 2.25 -11.11 -1.51
CA LEU A 191 3.00 -10.12 -0.73
C LEU A 191 4.30 -10.67 -0.13
N LEU A 192 4.37 -11.97 0.16
CA LEU A 192 5.56 -12.61 0.77
C LEU A 192 6.54 -13.20 -0.26
N ARG A 193 6.06 -13.59 -1.44
CA ARG A 193 6.88 -14.23 -2.47
C ARG A 193 7.97 -13.31 -2.99
N SER A 194 8.95 -13.90 -3.66
CA SER A 194 10.03 -13.16 -4.34
C SER A 194 10.80 -12.20 -3.41
N ARG A 195 10.82 -12.48 -2.11
CA ARG A 195 11.53 -11.67 -1.08
C ARG A 195 11.02 -10.24 -0.95
N GLN A 196 9.74 -10.02 -1.26
CA GLN A 196 9.13 -8.69 -1.23
C GLN A 196 9.03 -8.09 0.18
N LEU A 197 8.95 -8.91 1.23
CA LEU A 197 8.91 -8.46 2.62
C LEU A 197 10.30 -8.56 3.29
N ASN A 198 10.93 -7.41 3.55
CA ASN A 198 12.23 -7.27 4.22
C ASN A 198 13.35 -8.17 3.64
N GLY A 199 13.32 -8.47 2.33
CA GLY A 199 14.28 -9.36 1.67
C GLY A 199 14.18 -10.85 2.09
N ALA A 200 13.25 -11.18 2.98
CA ALA A 200 13.16 -12.48 3.62
C ALA A 200 12.60 -13.54 2.67
N LYS A 201 13.18 -14.74 2.70
CA LYS A 201 12.73 -15.85 1.85
C LYS A 201 11.62 -16.64 2.54
N PHE A 202 10.40 -16.43 2.09
CA PHE A 202 9.27 -17.27 2.47
C PHE A 202 9.11 -18.48 1.55
N ARG A 203 8.68 -19.60 2.13
CA ARG A 203 8.25 -20.81 1.42
C ARG A 203 6.79 -21.07 1.75
N ARG A 204 5.99 -21.36 0.72
CA ARG A 204 4.57 -21.69 0.87
C ARG A 204 4.34 -23.19 1.12
N GLN A 205 3.38 -23.51 1.99
CA GLN A 205 2.97 -24.85 2.40
C GLN A 205 4.20 -25.69 2.78
N HIS A 206 4.92 -25.22 3.78
CA HIS A 206 6.21 -25.76 4.20
C HIS A 206 6.03 -26.80 5.30
N GLN A 207 6.59 -27.99 5.09
CA GLN A 207 6.53 -29.07 6.07
C GLN A 207 7.59 -28.90 7.15
N ILE A 208 7.17 -28.99 8.41
CA ILE A 208 8.02 -29.02 9.60
C ILE A 208 7.57 -30.21 10.45
N GLY A 209 8.33 -31.30 10.42
CA GLY A 209 7.92 -32.56 11.04
C GLY A 209 6.64 -33.11 10.43
N ASP A 210 5.66 -33.36 11.29
CA ASP A 210 4.35 -33.90 10.93
C ASP A 210 3.31 -32.80 10.61
N TYR A 211 3.75 -31.55 10.46
CA TYR A 211 2.87 -30.41 10.22
C TYR A 211 3.25 -29.64 8.95
N VAL A 212 2.27 -29.00 8.33
CA VAL A 212 2.47 -28.09 7.19
C VAL A 212 2.02 -26.70 7.63
N CYS A 213 2.93 -25.73 7.56
CA CYS A 213 2.63 -24.32 7.79
C CYS A 213 2.36 -23.61 6.46
N ASP A 214 1.44 -22.66 6.43
CA ASP A 214 1.06 -21.95 5.19
C ASP A 214 2.24 -21.17 4.61
N PHE A 215 2.98 -20.47 5.46
CA PHE A 215 4.23 -19.82 5.08
C PHE A 215 5.32 -20.04 6.11
N TYR A 216 6.56 -20.21 5.64
CA TYR A 216 7.72 -20.37 6.51
C TYR A 216 8.93 -19.57 6.00
N CYS A 217 9.48 -18.75 6.89
CA CYS A 217 10.76 -18.06 6.71
C CYS A 217 11.83 -18.77 7.54
N ALA A 218 12.77 -19.44 6.86
CA ALA A 218 13.85 -20.16 7.54
C ALA A 218 14.85 -19.21 8.21
N ASP A 219 15.12 -18.05 7.61
CA ASP A 219 16.10 -17.08 8.11
C ASP A 219 15.62 -16.42 9.42
N ALA A 220 14.31 -16.43 9.67
CA ALA A 220 13.69 -15.88 10.87
C ALA A 220 13.15 -16.96 11.82
N GLU A 221 13.27 -18.25 11.47
CA GLU A 221 12.60 -19.37 12.17
C GLU A 221 11.13 -19.04 12.47
N LEU A 222 10.42 -18.54 11.44
CA LEU A 222 9.06 -17.99 11.56
C LEU A 222 8.09 -18.74 10.66
N ALA A 223 7.05 -19.31 11.25
CA ALA A 223 5.86 -19.80 10.58
C ALA A 223 4.75 -18.74 10.65
N VAL A 224 4.04 -18.54 9.53
CA VAL A 224 2.86 -17.69 9.43
C VAL A 224 1.71 -18.55 8.92
N GLU A 225 0.59 -18.53 9.64
CA GLU A 225 -0.59 -19.36 9.37
C GLU A 225 -1.82 -18.48 9.16
N CYS A 226 -2.57 -18.76 8.09
CA CYS A 226 -3.85 -18.13 7.77
C CYS A 226 -4.96 -19.04 8.30
N ASP A 227 -5.45 -18.75 9.50
CA ASP A 227 -6.48 -19.57 10.14
C ASP A 227 -7.86 -19.27 9.54
N GLY A 228 -8.50 -20.31 9.01
CA GLY A 228 -9.96 -20.39 8.92
C GLY A 228 -10.55 -20.61 10.30
N ALA A 229 -11.82 -20.23 10.52
CA ALA A 229 -12.48 -20.35 11.82
C ALA A 229 -12.23 -21.71 12.47
N SER A 230 -11.55 -21.73 13.63
CA SER A 230 -11.19 -22.95 14.33
C SER A 230 -12.45 -23.71 14.75
N HIS A 231 -12.52 -25.01 14.43
CA HIS A 231 -13.53 -25.88 15.03
C HIS A 231 -13.26 -25.98 16.53
N SER A 232 -14.16 -25.45 17.36
CA SER A 232 -14.06 -25.46 18.83
C SER A 232 -14.29 -26.84 19.46
N THR A 233 -13.81 -27.92 18.83
CA THR A 233 -13.88 -29.26 19.43
C THR A 233 -12.70 -29.46 20.38
N PRO A 234 -12.89 -30.15 21.52
CA PRO A 234 -11.80 -30.44 22.46
C PRO A 234 -10.61 -31.15 21.81
N GLU A 235 -10.88 -32.02 20.82
CA GLU A 235 -9.87 -32.76 20.07
C GLU A 235 -9.03 -31.85 19.17
N ALA A 236 -9.65 -30.85 18.50
CA ALA A 236 -8.94 -29.87 17.69
C ALA A 236 -8.05 -28.97 18.54
N VAL A 237 -8.55 -28.52 19.70
CA VAL A 237 -7.78 -27.71 20.66
C VAL A 237 -6.58 -28.48 21.20
N ALA A 238 -6.74 -29.77 21.51
CA ALA A 238 -5.64 -30.62 21.98
C ALA A 238 -4.60 -30.86 20.87
N HIS A 239 -5.04 -31.05 19.64
CA HIS A 239 -4.18 -31.22 18.47
C HIS A 239 -3.37 -29.94 18.18
N ASP A 240 -4.00 -28.76 18.22
CA ASP A 240 -3.34 -27.48 17.96
C ASP A 240 -2.33 -27.14 19.06
N LYS A 241 -2.64 -27.41 20.33
CA LYS A 241 -1.65 -27.29 21.42
C LYS A 241 -0.43 -28.19 21.20
N LYS A 242 -0.63 -29.42 20.73
CA LYS A 242 0.46 -30.35 20.43
C LYS A 242 1.30 -29.86 19.24
N ARG A 243 0.64 -29.31 18.21
CA ARG A 243 1.28 -28.70 17.04
C ARG A 243 2.16 -27.51 17.43
N ASP A 244 1.61 -26.57 18.18
CA ASP A 244 2.34 -25.37 18.59
C ASP A 244 3.52 -25.74 19.49
N ALA A 245 3.33 -26.65 20.46
CA ALA A 245 4.42 -27.16 21.30
C ALA A 245 5.53 -27.83 20.47
N TYR A 246 5.16 -28.58 19.43
CA TYR A 246 6.14 -29.18 18.52
C TYR A 246 6.92 -28.10 17.75
N LEU A 247 6.25 -27.13 17.13
CA LEU A 247 6.93 -26.06 16.38
C LEU A 247 7.87 -25.25 17.27
N VAL A 248 7.42 -24.89 18.49
CA VAL A 248 8.24 -24.19 19.49
C VAL A 248 9.46 -25.03 19.90
N SER A 249 9.30 -26.35 20.11
CA SER A 249 10.42 -27.25 20.44
C SER A 249 11.49 -27.31 19.35
N ARG A 250 11.13 -26.91 18.12
CA ARG A 250 12.00 -26.84 16.94
C ARG A 250 12.59 -25.44 16.72
N GLY A 251 12.35 -24.51 17.64
CA GLY A 251 12.79 -23.11 17.55
C GLY A 251 11.89 -22.23 16.69
N VAL A 252 10.77 -22.74 16.20
CA VAL A 252 9.90 -22.00 15.27
C VAL A 252 8.91 -21.13 16.03
N ARG A 253 8.92 -19.82 15.74
CA ARG A 253 7.88 -18.88 16.17
C ARG A 253 6.69 -18.99 15.22
N VAL A 254 5.48 -18.94 15.76
CA VAL A 254 4.24 -19.07 14.96
C VAL A 254 3.41 -17.80 15.10
N LEU A 255 3.05 -17.18 13.98
CA LEU A 255 2.04 -16.13 13.90
C LEU A 255 0.79 -16.67 13.21
N ARG A 256 -0.36 -16.49 13.85
CA ARG A 256 -1.66 -16.92 13.34
C ARG A 256 -2.50 -15.69 13.02
N PHE A 257 -3.04 -15.63 11.81
CA PHE A 257 -3.93 -14.55 11.37
C PHE A 257 -5.27 -15.13 10.94
N PRO A 258 -6.40 -14.65 11.46
CA PRO A 258 -7.69 -15.04 10.92
C PRO A 258 -7.78 -14.55 9.46
N ASN A 259 -8.41 -15.32 8.59
CA ASN A 259 -8.59 -14.96 7.18
C ASN A 259 -9.11 -13.53 7.00
N ARG A 260 -10.03 -13.10 7.87
CA ARG A 260 -10.54 -11.72 7.86
C ARG A 260 -9.44 -10.69 8.07
N ALA A 261 -8.53 -10.86 9.02
CA ALA A 261 -7.45 -9.90 9.24
C ALA A 261 -6.50 -9.84 8.02
N VAL A 262 -6.22 -10.98 7.37
CA VAL A 262 -5.39 -10.99 6.16
C VAL A 262 -6.06 -10.26 5.00
N LEU A 263 -7.37 -10.39 4.85
CA LEU A 263 -8.15 -9.74 3.78
C LEU A 263 -8.47 -8.27 4.08
N ASP A 264 -8.73 -7.96 5.36
CA ASP A 264 -9.24 -6.66 5.76
C ASP A 264 -8.18 -5.69 6.28
N GLU A 265 -7.16 -6.22 6.93
CA GLU A 265 -6.14 -5.50 7.70
C GLU A 265 -4.74 -5.96 7.26
N THR A 266 -4.57 -6.23 5.96
CA THR A 266 -3.37 -6.81 5.35
C THR A 266 -2.08 -6.08 5.76
N THR A 267 -2.13 -4.75 5.84
CA THR A 267 -1.03 -3.91 6.33
C THR A 267 -0.58 -4.31 7.74
N HIS A 268 -1.53 -4.42 8.68
CA HIS A 268 -1.22 -4.76 10.06
C HIS A 268 -0.59 -6.15 10.18
N VAL A 269 -1.11 -7.10 9.38
CA VAL A 269 -0.54 -8.45 9.25
C VAL A 269 0.91 -8.38 8.78
N LEU A 270 1.21 -7.63 7.73
CA LEU A 270 2.59 -7.49 7.22
C LEU A 270 3.53 -6.83 8.22
N GLU A 271 3.08 -5.82 8.97
CA GLU A 271 3.87 -5.17 10.02
C GLU A 271 4.27 -6.17 11.11
N GLN A 272 3.32 -7.00 11.57
CA GLN A 272 3.58 -8.01 12.61
C GLN A 272 4.54 -9.10 12.12
N ILE A 273 4.42 -9.53 10.86
CA ILE A 273 5.38 -10.46 10.25
C ILE A 273 6.77 -9.79 10.17
N CYS A 274 6.83 -8.56 9.65
CA CYS A 274 8.08 -7.83 9.44
C CYS A 274 8.85 -7.62 10.74
N ALA A 275 8.16 -7.30 11.84
CA ALA A 275 8.76 -7.11 13.16
C ALA A 275 9.55 -8.33 13.69
N LEU A 276 9.26 -9.53 13.17
CA LEU A 276 9.94 -10.76 13.55
C LEU A 276 11.05 -11.19 12.59
N LEU A 277 11.22 -10.52 11.46
CA LEU A 277 12.25 -10.84 10.48
C LEU A 277 13.63 -10.32 10.92
N PRO A 278 14.73 -11.00 10.55
CA PRO A 278 16.08 -10.54 10.86
C PRO A 278 16.36 -9.20 10.19
N SER A 279 16.99 -8.28 10.93
CA SER A 279 17.58 -7.06 10.38
C SER A 279 18.80 -7.45 9.54
N THR A 280 18.98 -6.88 8.35
CA THR A 280 20.06 -7.25 7.43
C THR A 280 21.44 -6.97 8.07
N PRO A 281 22.40 -7.93 8.10
CA PRO A 281 23.76 -7.65 8.54
C PRO A 281 24.44 -6.72 7.52
N GLY A 282 24.73 -5.49 7.93
CA GLY A 282 25.57 -4.58 7.14
C GLY A 282 26.98 -5.15 6.97
N ARG A 283 27.48 -5.14 5.74
CA ARG A 283 28.85 -5.54 5.41
C ARG A 283 29.88 -4.79 6.26
N GLY A 284 30.80 -5.54 6.84
CA GLY A 284 32.13 -5.05 7.17
C GLY A 284 33.09 -5.19 5.99
N ALA A 285 34.04 -4.25 5.95
CA ALA A 285 35.30 -4.21 5.20
C ALA A 285 35.27 -3.90 3.69
N GLY A 286 35.60 -2.63 3.37
CA GLY A 286 36.38 -2.26 2.19
C GLY A 286 35.69 -1.32 1.20
N GLY A 287 35.95 -0.02 1.32
CA GLY A 287 35.64 0.99 0.29
C GLY A 287 34.90 2.21 0.85
N GLU A 288 35.64 3.31 0.98
CA GLU A 288 35.14 4.62 1.42
C GLU A 288 33.97 5.08 0.55
N GLY A 289 32.81 5.28 1.19
CA GLY A 289 31.58 5.75 0.57
C GLY A 289 30.54 5.87 1.67
N ASN A 290 30.44 7.06 2.24
CA ASN A 290 29.53 7.38 3.34
C ASN A 290 28.08 7.31 2.82
N VAL A 291 27.44 6.13 2.86
CA VAL A 291 26.00 5.99 2.64
C VAL A 291 25.36 5.89 4.01
N GLU A 292 24.75 6.99 4.45
CA GLU A 292 24.01 7.07 5.69
C GLU A 292 22.90 6.01 5.72
N ARG A 293 22.88 5.23 6.80
CA ARG A 293 21.78 4.33 7.15
C ARG A 293 20.64 5.17 7.70
N ASP A 294 19.77 5.67 6.83
CA ASP A 294 18.47 6.16 7.28
C ASP A 294 17.39 5.25 6.68
N GLY A 295 16.48 4.73 7.50
CA GLY A 295 15.39 3.85 7.09
C GLY A 295 14.32 4.54 6.23
N ARG A 296 14.70 5.59 5.49
CA ARG A 296 13.86 6.40 4.63
C ARG A 296 13.72 5.73 3.27
N MET A 297 12.53 5.89 2.69
CA MET A 297 12.25 5.39 1.35
C MET A 297 13.11 6.14 0.31
N GLU A 298 13.66 5.41 -0.66
CA GLU A 298 14.43 6.00 -1.75
C GLU A 298 13.52 6.90 -2.62
N MET A 299 13.97 8.11 -2.90
CA MET A 299 13.28 9.04 -3.79
C MET A 299 13.09 8.42 -5.18
N LEU A 300 11.84 8.34 -5.64
CA LEU A 300 11.49 7.79 -6.95
C LEU A 300 11.42 8.86 -8.02
N SER A 301 10.99 10.07 -7.66
CA SER A 301 10.96 11.22 -8.56
C SER A 301 10.90 12.52 -7.78
N ASP A 302 11.62 13.54 -8.24
CA ASP A 302 11.61 14.91 -7.72
C ASP A 302 10.65 15.84 -8.48
N ARG A 303 9.93 15.32 -9.48
CA ARG A 303 9.03 16.11 -10.34
C ARG A 303 7.88 16.73 -9.55
N SER A 304 7.64 18.03 -9.76
CA SER A 304 6.52 18.76 -9.14
C SER A 304 5.18 18.57 -9.86
N ASN A 305 5.19 18.07 -11.10
CA ASN A 305 4.00 17.76 -11.88
C ASN A 305 3.52 16.31 -11.69
N ILE A 306 3.77 15.73 -10.51
CA ILE A 306 3.20 14.47 -10.07
C ILE A 306 2.01 14.76 -9.15
N VAL A 307 0.88 14.11 -9.40
CA VAL A 307 -0.31 14.19 -8.56
C VAL A 307 -0.66 12.80 -8.06
N VAL A 308 -0.68 12.64 -6.75
CA VAL A 308 -1.08 11.42 -6.07
C VAL A 308 -2.56 11.53 -5.71
N ILE A 309 -3.33 10.54 -6.16
CA ILE A 309 -4.78 10.43 -5.94
C ILE A 309 -4.99 9.22 -5.04
N ALA A 310 -5.29 9.45 -3.76
CA ALA A 310 -5.53 8.36 -2.82
C ALA A 310 -7.03 8.01 -2.76
N ASP A 311 -7.33 6.74 -2.97
CA ASP A 311 -8.64 6.18 -2.66
C ASP A 311 -8.71 5.75 -1.18
N GLU A 312 -9.84 6.04 -0.53
CA GLU A 312 -10.07 5.85 0.90
C GLU A 312 -8.99 6.50 1.78
N ALA A 313 -8.73 7.78 1.52
CA ALA A 313 -7.68 8.59 2.14
C ALA A 313 -7.71 8.70 3.68
N HIS A 314 -8.75 8.19 4.34
CA HIS A 314 -8.95 8.21 5.80
C HIS A 314 -8.48 6.92 6.51
N ARG A 315 -8.09 5.85 5.80
CA ARG A 315 -7.68 4.62 6.48
C ARG A 315 -6.40 4.90 7.26
N SER A 316 -6.39 4.50 8.54
CA SER A 316 -5.26 4.55 9.50
C SER A 316 -3.91 4.00 8.97
N GLN A 317 -3.94 3.40 7.80
CA GLN A 317 -2.85 2.81 7.03
C GLN A 317 -1.95 3.84 6.33
N TYR A 318 -2.43 5.06 6.10
CA TYR A 318 -1.61 6.19 5.62
C TYR A 318 -0.86 6.92 6.76
N GLY A 319 -0.65 6.29 7.92
CA GLY A 319 -0.10 6.95 9.11
C GLY A 319 1.29 7.59 8.91
N PHE A 320 1.52 8.76 9.54
CA PHE A 320 2.84 9.39 9.69
C PHE A 320 3.59 8.96 10.96
N GLY A 321 2.92 8.23 11.87
CA GLY A 321 3.49 7.86 13.15
C GLY A 321 4.66 6.89 13.00
N GLY A 322 5.85 7.32 13.41
CA GLY A 322 6.98 6.43 13.62
C GLY A 322 6.66 5.46 14.76
N ARG A 323 6.55 4.16 14.46
CA ARG A 323 6.46 3.12 15.48
C ARG A 323 7.86 2.70 15.87
N VAL A 324 8.21 2.91 17.14
CA VAL A 324 9.45 2.40 17.70
C VAL A 324 9.23 0.91 18.00
N ASN A 325 9.98 0.04 17.35
CA ASN A 325 9.91 -1.39 17.64
C ASN A 325 10.56 -1.70 19.01
N ALA A 326 10.39 -2.93 19.50
CA ALA A 326 10.96 -3.37 20.78
C ALA A 326 12.49 -3.27 20.88
N ARG A 327 13.19 -3.00 19.76
CA ARG A 327 14.64 -2.80 19.67
C ARG A 327 15.05 -1.33 19.62
N GLY A 328 14.10 -0.39 19.68
CA GLY A 328 14.37 1.04 19.61
C GLY A 328 14.48 1.59 18.19
N GLU A 329 14.18 0.82 17.15
CA GLU A 329 14.26 1.26 15.75
C GLU A 329 12.93 1.93 15.34
N MET A 330 13.00 3.11 14.72
CA MET A 330 11.82 3.80 14.18
C MET A 330 11.39 3.21 12.84
N SER A 331 10.13 2.80 12.73
CA SER A 331 9.46 2.45 11.49
C SER A 331 8.45 3.53 11.14
N TYR A 332 8.69 4.28 10.06
CA TYR A 332 7.75 5.28 9.56
C TYR A 332 6.61 4.62 8.76
N GLY A 333 5.38 5.13 8.91
CA GLY A 333 4.23 4.64 8.16
C GLY A 333 4.27 5.04 6.67
N PHE A 334 3.38 4.44 5.87
CA PHE A 334 3.42 4.54 4.41
C PHE A 334 3.35 5.97 3.86
N ALA A 335 2.66 6.90 4.54
CA ALA A 335 2.63 8.29 4.07
C ALA A 335 3.98 8.99 4.15
N SER A 336 4.79 8.68 5.17
CA SER A 336 6.16 9.21 5.25
C SER A 336 6.97 8.69 4.07
N ASN A 337 6.92 7.39 3.80
CA ASN A 337 7.65 6.79 2.68
C ASN A 337 7.17 7.31 1.33
N LEU A 338 5.88 7.57 1.18
CA LEU A 338 5.30 8.14 -0.02
C LEU A 338 5.76 9.60 -0.22
N ARG A 339 5.88 10.38 0.86
CA ARG A 339 6.45 11.73 0.83
C ARG A 339 7.95 11.72 0.54
N ASP A 340 8.70 10.77 1.08
CA ASP A 340 10.12 10.60 0.77
C ASP A 340 10.33 10.15 -0.70
N ALA A 341 9.47 9.27 -1.20
CA ALA A 341 9.51 8.80 -2.59
C ALA A 341 9.14 9.89 -3.61
N LEU A 342 8.20 10.77 -3.26
CA LEU A 342 7.61 11.78 -4.14
C LEU A 342 7.52 13.16 -3.44
N PRO A 343 8.66 13.77 -3.07
CA PRO A 343 8.69 14.94 -2.19
C PRO A 343 8.00 16.18 -2.75
N ASN A 344 7.98 16.32 -4.08
CA ASN A 344 7.37 17.48 -4.76
C ASN A 344 5.97 17.20 -5.34
N ALA A 345 5.43 15.99 -5.14
CA ALA A 345 4.10 15.64 -5.62
C ALA A 345 2.99 16.37 -4.85
N SER A 346 1.85 16.59 -5.49
CA SER A 346 0.64 17.10 -4.84
C SER A 346 -0.30 15.95 -4.51
N PHE A 347 -0.97 16.02 -3.36
CA PHE A 347 -1.76 14.92 -2.82
C PHE A 347 -3.23 15.33 -2.70
N ILE A 348 -4.12 14.50 -3.24
CA ILE A 348 -5.57 14.63 -3.09
C ILE A 348 -6.17 13.30 -2.60
N GLY A 349 -7.12 13.39 -1.68
CA GLY A 349 -7.84 12.23 -1.15
C GLY A 349 -9.28 12.16 -1.63
N PHE A 350 -9.75 10.96 -1.96
CA PHE A 350 -11.16 10.66 -2.17
C PHE A 350 -11.59 9.61 -1.14
N THR A 351 -12.69 9.85 -0.42
CA THR A 351 -13.13 8.97 0.67
C THR A 351 -14.63 8.74 0.66
N GLY A 352 -15.05 7.51 1.01
CA GLY A 352 -16.45 7.15 1.22
C GLY A 352 -17.02 7.61 2.56
N THR A 353 -16.15 7.82 3.54
CA THR A 353 -16.49 8.03 4.95
C THR A 353 -15.84 9.31 5.49
N PRO A 354 -16.41 9.89 6.57
CA PRO A 354 -15.83 11.06 7.22
C PRO A 354 -14.46 10.74 7.82
N ILE A 355 -13.62 11.77 7.88
CA ILE A 355 -12.36 11.82 8.61
C ILE A 355 -12.76 11.99 10.08
N GLU A 356 -12.27 11.10 10.93
CA GLU A 356 -12.51 11.17 12.37
C GLU A 356 -11.87 12.44 12.95
N GLN A 357 -12.47 13.01 14.01
CA GLN A 357 -11.95 14.24 14.63
C GLN A 357 -10.52 14.08 15.16
N ASP A 358 -10.13 12.86 15.52
CA ASP A 358 -8.80 12.52 16.05
C ASP A 358 -7.82 12.08 14.94
N ASP A 359 -8.22 12.07 13.67
CA ASP A 359 -7.33 11.73 12.55
C ASP A 359 -6.43 12.93 12.20
N VAL A 360 -5.24 12.91 12.80
CA VAL A 360 -4.18 13.90 12.56
C VAL A 360 -3.46 13.67 11.22
N ASN A 361 -3.52 12.46 10.65
CA ASN A 361 -2.70 12.11 9.49
C ASN A 361 -3.32 12.62 8.18
N THR A 362 -4.63 12.47 7.99
CA THR A 362 -5.29 12.86 6.74
C THR A 362 -5.13 14.35 6.42
N PRO A 363 -5.36 15.29 7.37
CA PRO A 363 -5.11 16.71 7.13
C PRO A 363 -3.62 17.05 6.92
N ALA A 364 -2.71 16.26 7.47
CA ALA A 364 -1.27 16.42 7.25
C ALA A 364 -0.86 15.96 5.84
N VAL A 365 -1.41 14.85 5.32
CA VAL A 365 -1.08 14.34 3.97
C VAL A 365 -1.81 15.12 2.89
N PHE A 366 -3.14 15.23 3.00
CA PHE A 366 -4.02 15.65 1.93
C PHE A 366 -4.54 17.06 2.17
N GLY A 367 -4.67 17.48 3.43
CA GLY A 367 -5.28 18.75 3.81
C GLY A 367 -6.76 18.60 4.22
N HIS A 368 -7.46 19.72 4.32
CA HIS A 368 -8.86 19.73 4.75
C HIS A 368 -9.83 19.37 3.61
N TYR A 369 -11.10 19.18 3.96
CA TYR A 369 -12.15 18.97 2.97
C TYR A 369 -12.25 20.14 2.00
N ILE A 370 -12.43 19.78 0.72
CA ILE A 370 -12.75 20.71 -0.37
C ILE A 370 -14.17 20.50 -0.91
N ASP A 371 -14.73 19.30 -0.70
CA ASP A 371 -16.12 18.97 -1.00
C ASP A 371 -16.62 17.83 -0.09
N VAL A 372 -17.90 17.93 0.31
CA VAL A 372 -18.58 16.91 1.12
C VAL A 372 -19.95 16.59 0.52
N TYR A 373 -20.18 15.32 0.20
CA TYR A 373 -21.46 14.77 -0.24
C TYR A 373 -21.74 13.51 0.59
N ASP A 374 -22.42 13.69 1.72
CA ASP A 374 -22.74 12.62 2.66
C ASP A 374 -24.08 11.93 2.32
N ILE A 375 -24.45 10.92 3.12
CA ILE A 375 -25.70 10.18 2.92
C ILE A 375 -26.95 11.04 3.09
N SER A 376 -26.91 12.08 3.95
CA SER A 376 -28.06 12.96 4.16
C SER A 376 -28.43 13.70 2.86
N ARG A 377 -27.40 14.13 2.11
CA ARG A 377 -27.53 14.81 0.82
C ARG A 377 -27.86 13.88 -0.35
N ALA A 378 -27.74 12.57 -0.16
CA ALA A 378 -28.05 11.57 -1.17
C ALA A 378 -29.52 11.11 -1.14
N VAL A 379 -30.20 11.34 -0.02
CA VAL A 379 -31.60 10.95 0.20
C VAL A 379 -32.57 12.13 -0.03
N GLU A 380 -32.09 13.36 0.07
CA GLU A 380 -32.78 14.58 -0.42
C GLU A 380 -32.83 14.65 -1.95
#